data_AF-A0A2V5S8I0-F1
#
_entry.id   AF-A0A2V5S8I0-F1
#
_cell.length_a   1.000
_cell.length_b   1.000
_cell.length_c   1.000
_cell.angle_alpha   90.00
_cell.angle_beta   90.00
_cell.angle_gamma   90.00
#
_symmetry.space_group_name_H-M   'P 1'
#
loop_
_entity.id
_entity.type
_entity.pdbx_description
1 polymer ?
#
loop_
_entity_poly.entity_id
_entity_poly.type
_entity_poly.pdbx_seq_one_letter_code
_entity_poly.pdbx_strand_id
1 'polypeptide(L)'
;MKATERWAAIVELIDLLVRLGKIKPADRDPILTALRQREETMSTGIGFGIAIPHCSSDRLDEVVAAFGRSTNGIEFDALDNAPVQFVVLFIVPKNQFQTHLRTLASIAKFLNDRSVRESLATAKSAEEILSIFRDRS
;
A
#
# COMPACT_ATOMS: atom_id res chain seq x y z
N MET A 1 -2.37 -8.32 -8.36
CA MET A 1 -1.55 -7.29 -9.04
C MET A 1 -0.84 -7.92 -10.21
N LYS A 2 -0.49 -7.13 -11.23
CA LYS A 2 0.27 -7.58 -12.40
C LYS A 2 1.73 -7.11 -12.36
N ALA A 3 1.99 -5.96 -11.77
CA ALA A 3 3.33 -5.41 -11.65
C ALA A 3 4.28 -6.37 -10.92
N THR A 4 5.53 -6.43 -11.40
CA THR A 4 6.63 -7.19 -10.82
C THR A 4 7.76 -6.30 -10.33
N GLU A 5 7.67 -4.99 -10.53
CA GLU A 5 8.66 -4.00 -10.12
C GLU A 5 8.04 -2.95 -9.20
N ARG A 6 8.85 -2.42 -8.27
CA ARG A 6 8.46 -1.44 -7.25
C ARG A 6 7.58 -0.31 -7.76
N TRP A 7 8.09 0.45 -8.73
CA TRP A 7 7.41 1.66 -9.18
C TRP A 7 6.14 1.34 -9.96
N ALA A 8 6.17 0.29 -10.79
CA ALA A 8 4.99 -0.19 -11.49
C ALA A 8 3.87 -0.63 -10.53
N ALA A 9 4.22 -1.25 -9.39
CA ALA A 9 3.26 -1.66 -8.38
C ALA A 9 2.57 -0.46 -7.70
N ILE A 10 3.35 0.59 -7.37
CA ILE A 10 2.80 1.85 -6.82
C ILE A 10 1.86 2.51 -7.83
N VAL A 11 2.27 2.61 -9.09
CA VAL A 11 1.45 3.18 -10.17
C VAL A 11 0.16 2.38 -10.38
N GLU A 12 0.22 1.03 -10.42
CA GLU A 12 -0.95 0.17 -10.58
C GLU A 12 -2.00 0.40 -9.49
N LEU A 13 -1.58 0.61 -8.24
CA LEU A 13 -2.48 0.88 -7.12
C LEU A 13 -3.06 2.30 -7.15
N ILE A 14 -2.28 3.30 -7.55
CA ILE A 14 -2.81 4.67 -7.75
C ILE A 14 -3.82 4.70 -8.90
N ASP A 15 -3.53 4.00 -10.00
CA ASP A 15 -4.45 3.91 -11.13
C ASP A 15 -5.74 3.17 -10.77
N LEU A 16 -5.68 2.18 -9.87
CA LEU A 16 -6.87 1.59 -9.28
C LEU A 16 -7.70 2.63 -8.51
N LEU A 17 -7.07 3.42 -7.63
CA LEU A 17 -7.77 4.44 -6.83
C LEU A 17 -8.40 5.53 -7.71
N VAL A 18 -7.73 5.94 -8.78
CA VAL A 18 -8.29 6.89 -9.77
C VAL A 18 -9.49 6.28 -10.48
N ARG A 19 -9.39 5.04 -10.98
CA ARG A 19 -10.49 4.35 -11.66
C ARG A 19 -11.73 4.17 -10.77
N LEU A 20 -11.53 3.96 -9.46
CA LEU A 20 -12.61 3.82 -8.48
C LEU A 20 -13.16 5.17 -7.99
N GLY A 21 -12.67 6.30 -8.51
CA GLY A 21 -13.12 7.64 -8.12
C GLY A 21 -12.68 8.07 -6.72
N LYS A 22 -11.70 7.37 -6.11
CA LYS A 22 -11.12 7.71 -4.81
C LYS A 22 -10.06 8.80 -4.89
N ILE A 23 -9.45 8.97 -6.05
CA ILE A 23 -8.54 10.05 -6.39
C ILE A 23 -9.03 10.69 -7.69
N LYS A 24 -9.09 12.02 -7.76
CA LYS A 24 -9.46 12.70 -9.01
C LYS A 24 -8.34 12.50 -10.04
N PRO A 25 -8.65 12.33 -11.35
CA PRO A 25 -7.62 12.16 -12.37
C PRO A 25 -6.55 13.27 -12.36
N ALA A 26 -6.93 14.52 -12.08
CA ALA A 26 -6.01 15.66 -11.99
C ALA A 26 -5.03 15.59 -10.81
N ASP A 27 -5.35 14.82 -9.77
CA ASP A 27 -4.55 14.68 -8.55
C ASP A 27 -3.57 13.49 -8.61
N ARG A 28 -3.70 12.63 -9.63
CA ARG A 28 -2.89 11.43 -9.83
C ARG A 28 -1.39 11.73 -9.84
N ASP A 29 -0.94 12.59 -10.73
CA ASP A 29 0.49 12.83 -10.94
C ASP A 29 1.14 13.56 -9.76
N PRO A 30 0.52 14.60 -9.16
CA PRO A 30 1.02 15.18 -7.91
C PRO A 30 1.20 14.17 -6.77
N ILE A 31 0.27 13.22 -6.62
CA ILE A 31 0.37 12.15 -5.62
C ILE A 31 1.50 11.18 -5.95
N LEU A 32 1.65 10.78 -7.21
CA LEU A 32 2.77 9.94 -7.64
C LEU A 32 4.12 10.62 -7.40
N THR A 33 4.24 11.93 -7.66
CA THR A 33 5.46 12.68 -7.33
C THR A 33 5.79 12.61 -5.84
N ALA A 34 4.81 12.80 -4.95
CA ALA A 34 5.01 12.72 -3.51
C ALA A 34 5.40 11.30 -3.04
N LEU A 35 4.78 10.26 -3.61
CA LEU A 35 5.15 8.86 -3.34
C LEU A 35 6.58 8.56 -3.79
N ARG A 36 6.96 9.03 -4.99
CA ARG A 36 8.30 8.83 -5.52
C ARG A 36 9.37 9.45 -4.63
N GLN A 37 9.17 10.70 -4.21
CA GLN A 37 10.09 11.38 -3.28
C GLN A 37 10.23 10.63 -1.95
N ARG A 38 9.14 10.07 -1.42
CA ARG A 38 9.19 9.24 -0.22
C ARG A 38 9.96 7.94 -0.45
N GLU A 39 9.70 7.26 -1.55
CA GLU A 39 10.30 5.96 -1.88
C GLU A 39 11.80 6.08 -2.18
N GLU A 40 12.23 7.19 -2.80
CA GLU A 40 13.64 7.49 -3.10
C GLU A 40 14.49 7.75 -1.84
N THR A 41 13.86 8.14 -0.72
CA THR A 41 14.57 8.31 0.56
C THR A 41 15.00 6.97 1.15
N MET A 42 14.09 6.00 1.12
CA MET A 42 14.29 4.63 1.58
C MET A 42 13.10 3.81 1.12
N SER A 43 13.37 2.58 0.67
CA SER A 43 12.35 1.59 0.34
C SER A 43 11.30 1.48 1.47
N THR A 44 10.04 1.38 1.07
CA THR A 44 8.92 1.08 1.96
C THR A 44 8.61 -0.42 2.03
N GLY A 45 9.45 -1.25 1.41
CA GLY A 45 9.49 -2.70 1.61
C GLY A 45 10.11 -3.04 2.98
N ILE A 46 9.28 -3.41 3.95
CA ILE A 46 9.69 -3.61 5.35
C ILE A 46 10.15 -5.04 5.67
N GLY A 47 10.16 -5.92 4.67
CA GLY A 47 10.46 -7.35 4.81
C GLY A 47 9.22 -8.21 5.04
N PHE A 48 9.42 -9.52 5.19
CA PHE A 48 8.37 -10.53 5.32
C PHE A 48 7.34 -10.53 4.17
N GLY A 49 7.78 -10.11 2.98
CA GLY A 49 6.93 -9.97 1.81
C GLY A 49 5.97 -8.78 1.86
N ILE A 50 6.26 -7.73 2.65
CA ILE A 50 5.39 -6.57 2.86
C ILE A 50 6.04 -5.29 2.32
N ALA A 51 5.28 -4.48 1.61
CA ALA A 51 5.56 -3.07 1.38
C ALA A 51 4.39 -2.19 1.82
N ILE A 52 4.71 -1.00 2.32
CA ILE A 52 3.70 -0.01 2.72
C ILE A 52 4.02 1.35 2.08
N PRO A 53 3.88 1.53 0.75
CA PRO A 53 4.12 2.82 0.11
C PRO A 53 3.11 3.87 0.61
N HIS A 54 3.60 5.01 1.06
CA HIS A 54 2.74 6.02 1.67
C HIS A 54 3.25 7.44 1.42
N CYS A 55 2.34 8.41 1.40
CA CYS A 55 2.71 9.81 1.41
C CYS A 55 1.64 10.67 2.08
N SER A 56 1.98 11.93 2.33
CA SER A 56 0.98 12.95 2.67
C SER A 56 0.69 13.81 1.45
N SER A 57 -0.57 14.22 1.25
CA SER A 57 -0.99 15.03 0.10
C SER A 57 -1.98 16.12 0.52
N ASP A 58 -1.90 17.29 -0.12
CA ASP A 58 -2.91 18.36 -0.03
C ASP A 58 -4.08 18.16 -1.02
N ARG A 59 -4.03 17.09 -1.81
CA ARG A 59 -5.02 16.77 -2.84
C ARG A 59 -6.21 15.97 -2.33
N LEU A 60 -6.18 15.53 -1.07
CA LEU A 60 -7.19 14.68 -0.47
C LEU A 60 -7.65 15.25 0.86
N ASP A 61 -8.94 15.14 1.13
CA ASP A 61 -9.57 15.56 2.39
C ASP A 61 -9.70 14.42 3.40
N GLU A 62 -9.61 13.18 2.92
CA GLU A 62 -9.69 11.95 3.71
C GLU A 62 -8.56 10.98 3.37
N VAL A 63 -8.32 10.01 4.26
CA VAL A 63 -7.35 8.95 4.01
C VAL A 63 -7.89 8.01 2.94
N VAL A 64 -7.10 7.74 1.91
CA VAL A 64 -7.41 6.71 0.91
C VAL A 64 -6.34 5.64 0.91
N ALA A 65 -6.75 4.39 0.73
CA ALA A 65 -5.83 3.26 0.72
C ALA A 65 -6.24 2.23 -0.32
N ALA A 66 -5.25 1.51 -0.84
CA ALA A 66 -5.42 0.37 -1.71
C ALA A 66 -4.56 -0.79 -1.21
N PHE A 67 -5.10 -2.00 -1.32
CA PHE A 67 -4.36 -3.23 -1.07
C PHE A 67 -4.10 -3.95 -2.38
N GLY A 68 -2.87 -4.43 -2.52
CA GLY A 68 -2.42 -5.23 -3.63
C GLY A 68 -1.79 -6.53 -3.16
N ARG A 69 -2.19 -7.65 -3.75
CA ARG A 69 -1.53 -8.93 -3.62
C ARG A 69 -0.88 -9.35 -4.93
N SER A 70 0.41 -9.66 -4.92
CA SER A 70 1.12 -10.34 -5.99
C SER A 70 1.17 -11.84 -5.72
N THR A 71 0.96 -12.67 -6.74
CA THR A 71 1.17 -14.12 -6.65
C THR A 71 2.60 -14.52 -6.99
N ASN A 72 3.33 -13.66 -7.71
CA ASN A 72 4.66 -13.96 -8.24
C ASN A 72 5.78 -13.25 -7.48
N GLY A 73 5.44 -12.40 -6.50
CA GLY A 73 6.38 -11.47 -5.87
C GLY A 73 6.58 -10.19 -6.70
N ILE A 74 7.17 -9.19 -6.08
CA ILE A 74 7.52 -7.89 -6.66
C ILE A 74 8.93 -7.56 -6.19
N GLU A 75 9.82 -7.23 -7.12
CA GLU A 75 11.14 -6.70 -6.78
C GLU A 75 10.95 -5.28 -6.24
N PHE A 76 11.15 -5.11 -4.93
CA PHE A 76 10.79 -3.90 -4.19
C PHE A 76 11.97 -3.27 -3.46
N ASP A 77 13.19 -3.81 -3.56
CA ASP A 77 14.32 -3.44 -2.70
C ASP A 77 13.92 -3.51 -1.21
N ALA A 78 13.26 -4.59 -0.79
CA ALA A 78 12.83 -4.75 0.60
C ALA A 78 14.03 -4.89 1.55
N LEU A 79 13.85 -4.54 2.83
CA LEU A 79 14.92 -4.59 3.85
C LEU A 79 15.62 -5.96 3.98
N ASP A 80 14.87 -7.05 3.78
CA ASP A 80 15.38 -8.43 3.83
C ASP A 80 15.80 -8.98 2.45
N ASN A 81 15.76 -8.14 1.41
CA ASN A 81 15.98 -8.49 0.00
C ASN A 81 15.05 -9.58 -0.54
N ALA A 82 13.92 -9.85 0.13
CA ALA A 82 12.93 -10.79 -0.35
C ALA A 82 11.89 -10.09 -1.24
N PRO A 83 11.33 -10.78 -2.24
CA PRO A 83 10.23 -10.23 -3.04
C PRO A 83 9.02 -9.88 -2.19
N VAL A 84 8.38 -8.75 -2.50
CA VAL A 84 7.15 -8.31 -1.83
C VAL A 84 5.94 -9.02 -2.41
N GLN A 85 5.10 -9.56 -1.54
CA GLN A 85 3.84 -10.20 -1.89
C GLN A 85 2.64 -9.28 -1.64
N PHE A 86 2.69 -8.48 -0.58
CA PHE A 86 1.60 -7.63 -0.11
C PHE A 86 2.01 -6.17 -0.12
N VAL A 87 1.24 -5.35 -0.82
CA VAL A 87 1.45 -3.90 -0.89
C VAL A 87 0.21 -3.22 -0.32
N VAL A 88 0.38 -2.48 0.78
CA VAL A 88 -0.65 -1.56 1.29
C VAL A 88 -0.23 -0.14 0.97
N LEU A 89 -0.84 0.44 -0.04
CA LEU A 89 -0.62 1.84 -0.38
C LEU A 89 -1.63 2.72 0.35
N PHE A 90 -1.19 3.81 0.97
CA PHE A 90 -2.13 4.80 1.53
C PHE A 90 -1.64 6.24 1.40
N ILE A 91 -2.58 7.16 1.24
CA ILE A 91 -2.32 8.60 1.18
C ILE A 91 -3.12 9.28 2.28
N VAL A 92 -2.46 10.15 3.03
CA VAL A 92 -3.06 10.89 4.16
C VAL A 92 -3.11 12.38 3.84
N PRO A 93 -4.17 13.11 4.23
CA PRO A 93 -4.19 14.57 4.14
C PRO A 93 -3.00 15.20 4.88
N LYS A 94 -2.36 16.22 4.30
CA LYS A 94 -1.16 16.89 4.87
C LYS A 94 -1.36 17.39 6.31
N ASN A 95 -2.58 17.78 6.68
CA ASN A 95 -2.91 18.27 8.01
C ASN A 95 -3.15 17.16 9.06
N GLN A 96 -2.97 15.88 8.71
CA GLN A 96 -3.25 14.74 9.59
C GLN A 96 -2.00 13.88 9.91
N PHE A 97 -0.90 14.53 10.30
CA PHE A 97 0.36 13.83 10.59
C PHE A 97 0.24 12.72 11.65
N GLN A 98 -0.51 12.95 12.73
CA GLN A 98 -0.71 11.90 13.74
C GLN A 98 -1.50 10.71 13.19
N THR A 99 -2.49 10.96 12.33
CA THR A 99 -3.23 9.90 11.64
C THR A 99 -2.28 9.08 10.78
N HIS A 100 -1.38 9.72 10.05
CA HIS A 100 -0.36 9.04 9.25
C HIS A 100 0.44 8.02 10.09
N LEU A 101 1.05 8.46 11.20
CA LEU A 101 1.86 7.57 12.04
C LEU A 101 1.03 6.41 12.62
N ARG A 102 -0.19 6.68 13.07
CA ARG A 102 -1.09 5.63 13.60
C ARG A 102 -1.49 4.63 12.52
N THR A 103 -1.84 5.09 11.32
CA THR A 103 -2.21 4.24 10.18
C THR A 103 -1.02 3.35 9.78
N LEU A 104 0.18 3.94 9.65
CA LEU A 104 1.39 3.19 9.34
C LEU A 104 1.67 2.08 10.38
N ALA A 105 1.65 2.44 11.66
CA ALA A 105 1.91 1.48 12.74
C ALA A 105 0.85 0.36 12.79
N SER A 106 -0.43 0.70 12.58
CA SER A 106 -1.53 -0.26 12.55
C SER A 106 -1.38 -1.26 11.40
N ILE A 107 -1.11 -0.78 10.18
CA ILE A 107 -0.90 -1.63 9.00
C ILE A 107 0.31 -2.53 9.20
N ALA A 108 1.43 -1.97 9.66
CA ALA A 108 2.65 -2.72 9.89
C ALA A 108 2.43 -3.83 10.94
N LYS A 109 1.75 -3.51 12.06
CA LYS A 109 1.42 -4.48 13.11
C LYS A 109 0.51 -5.59 12.58
N PHE A 110 -0.55 -5.23 11.86
CA PHE A 110 -1.50 -6.17 11.28
C PHE A 110 -0.82 -7.14 10.32
N LEU A 111 -0.01 -6.63 9.39
CA LEU A 111 0.71 -7.47 8.42
C LEU A 111 1.90 -8.22 9.01
N ASN A 112 2.44 -7.81 10.16
CA ASN A 112 3.49 -8.55 10.85
C ASN A 112 2.97 -9.87 11.45
N ASP A 113 1.66 -10.00 11.68
CA ASP A 113 1.04 -11.27 12.07
C ASP A 113 1.09 -12.27 10.90
N ARG A 114 1.78 -13.39 11.13
CA ARG A 114 1.94 -14.46 10.14
C ARG A 114 0.59 -15.07 9.73
N SER A 115 -0.34 -15.26 10.67
CA SER A 115 -1.65 -15.86 10.39
C SER A 115 -2.49 -14.97 9.47
N VAL A 116 -2.36 -13.64 9.62
CA VAL A 116 -2.95 -12.66 8.72
C VAL A 116 -2.36 -12.79 7.32
N ARG A 117 -1.04 -12.85 7.19
CA ARG A 117 -0.39 -13.02 5.87
C ARG A 117 -0.78 -14.32 5.18
N GLU A 118 -0.87 -15.42 5.92
CA GLU A 118 -1.32 -16.72 5.39
C GLU A 118 -2.78 -16.67 4.91
N SER A 119 -3.65 -15.99 5.66
CA SER A 119 -5.05 -15.77 5.26
C SER A 119 -5.13 -14.91 3.99
N LEU A 120 -4.38 -13.81 3.94
CA LEU A 120 -4.31 -12.93 2.77
C LEU A 120 -3.70 -13.63 1.55
N ALA A 121 -2.73 -14.54 1.74
CA ALA A 121 -2.12 -15.31 0.66
C ALA A 121 -3.12 -16.27 0.00
N THR A 122 -4.01 -16.87 0.80
CA THR A 122 -4.92 -17.94 0.38
C THR A 122 -6.32 -17.46 -0.03
N ALA A 123 -6.68 -16.21 0.30
CA ALA A 123 -7.95 -15.61 -0.10
C ALA A 123 -8.19 -15.70 -1.62
N LYS A 124 -9.42 -16.02 -2.03
CA LYS A 124 -9.76 -16.28 -3.43
C LYS A 124 -10.35 -15.08 -4.14
N SER A 125 -10.74 -14.04 -3.40
CA SER A 125 -11.38 -12.84 -3.95
C SER A 125 -11.02 -11.57 -3.19
N ALA A 126 -11.38 -10.42 -3.77
CA ALA A 126 -11.24 -9.14 -3.10
C ALA A 126 -12.16 -9.05 -1.87
N GLU A 127 -13.33 -9.66 -1.92
CA GLU A 127 -14.30 -9.73 -0.84
C GLU A 127 -13.74 -10.51 0.36
N GLU A 128 -13.09 -11.66 0.12
CA GLU A 128 -12.44 -12.44 1.18
C GLU A 128 -11.29 -11.67 1.83
N ILE A 129 -10.46 -10.99 1.02
CA ILE A 129 -9.41 -10.09 1.51
C ILE A 129 -10.02 -9.02 2.43
N LEU A 130 -11.08 -8.35 1.98
CA LEU A 130 -11.74 -7.30 2.76
C LEU A 130 -12.33 -7.84 4.07
N SER A 131 -12.84 -9.09 4.10
CA SER A 131 -13.29 -9.73 5.35
C SER A 131 -12.13 -9.87 6.34
N ILE A 132 -10.97 -10.36 5.89
CA ILE A 132 -9.79 -10.53 6.75
C ILE A 132 -9.36 -9.21 7.39
N PHE A 133 -9.44 -8.09 6.66
CA PHE A 133 -9.17 -6.77 7.22
C PHE A 133 -10.21 -6.34 8.27
N ARG A 134 -11.50 -6.67 8.10
CA ARG A 134 -12.57 -6.30 9.04
C ARG A 134 -12.57 -7.15 10.31
N ASP A 135 -12.31 -8.44 10.19
CA ASP A 135 -12.42 -9.39 11.30
C ASP A 135 -11.27 -9.26 12.33
N ARG A 136 -10.23 -8.49 11.98
CA ARG A 136 -8.98 -8.37 12.74
C ARG A 136 -8.55 -6.91 12.99
N SER A 137 -9.39 -5.93 12.60
CA SER A 137 -9.22 -4.50 12.86
C SER A 137 -9.83 -4.05 14.18
#